data_AF-Q2K8N3-F1
#
_entry.id   AF-Q2K8N3-F1
#
_cell.length_a   1.000
_cell.length_b   1.000
_cell.length_c   1.000
_cell.angle_alpha   90.00
_cell.angle_beta   90.00
_cell.angle_gamma   90.00
#
_symmetry.space_group_name_H-M   'P 1'
#
loop_
_entity.id
_entity.type
_entity.pdbx_description
1 polymer ?
#
loop_
_entity_poly.entity_id
_entity_poly.type
_entity_poly.pdbx_seq_one_letter_code
_entity_poly.pdbx_strand_id
1 'polypeptide(L)'
;MEAARQGAALAVNELRAQLHQAPDDATLQKLRAYLADPGSLTNPRDHWAHSGIICLIAETSRGKAKSTAWFMKFQRESGLGECFSRSSPAYGRRREWSFFDIKLAWDAYYRRR
;
A
#
# COMPACT_ATOMS: atom_id res chain seq x y z
N MET A 1 12.47 -34.96 -22.32
CA MET A 1 11.44 -33.90 -22.51
C MET A 1 11.08 -33.15 -21.23
N GLU A 2 11.89 -33.20 -20.16
CA GLU A 2 11.57 -32.52 -18.88
C GLU A 2 12.24 -31.15 -18.71
N ALA A 3 13.41 -30.92 -19.32
CA ALA A 3 14.15 -29.66 -19.21
C ALA A 3 13.39 -28.45 -19.83
N ALA A 4 12.69 -28.66 -20.95
CA ALA A 4 11.90 -27.59 -21.59
C ALA A 4 10.69 -27.17 -20.74
N ARG A 5 10.09 -28.10 -19.99
CA ARG A 5 8.94 -27.83 -19.11
C ARG A 5 9.37 -27.07 -17.85
N GLN A 6 10.56 -27.38 -17.32
CA GLN A 6 11.15 -26.66 -16.18
C GLN A 6 11.58 -25.24 -16.55
N GLY A 7 12.18 -25.04 -17.73
CA GLY A 7 12.52 -23.71 -18.25
C GLY A 7 11.30 -22.83 -18.48
N ALA A 8 10.21 -23.38 -19.03
CA ALA A 8 8.96 -22.65 -19.20
C ALA A 8 8.28 -22.31 -17.85
N ALA A 9 8.35 -23.19 -16.85
CA ALA A 9 7.81 -22.94 -15.52
C ALA A 9 8.58 -21.85 -14.76
N LEU A 10 9.91 -21.82 -14.89
CA LEU A 10 10.76 -20.76 -14.33
C LEU A 10 10.51 -19.43 -15.03
N ALA A 11 10.44 -19.41 -16.36
CA ALA A 11 10.13 -18.20 -17.11
C ALA A 11 8.72 -17.66 -16.80
N VAL A 12 7.71 -18.53 -16.61
CA VAL A 12 6.36 -18.10 -16.18
C VAL A 12 6.37 -17.59 -14.74
N ASN A 13 7.15 -18.19 -13.84
CA ASN A 13 7.28 -17.70 -12.46
C ASN A 13 8.05 -16.39 -12.37
N GLU A 14 9.10 -16.20 -13.16
CA GLU A 14 9.84 -14.93 -13.28
C GLU A 14 8.99 -13.87 -13.96
N LEU A 15 8.24 -14.20 -15.01
CA LEU A 15 7.29 -13.29 -15.64
C LEU A 15 6.14 -12.95 -14.68
N ARG A 16 5.66 -13.91 -13.87
CA ARG A 16 4.70 -13.64 -12.78
C ARG A 16 5.31 -12.80 -11.67
N ALA A 17 6.58 -12.98 -11.34
CA ALA A 17 7.28 -12.17 -10.33
C ALA A 17 7.53 -10.73 -10.83
N GLN A 18 7.84 -10.56 -12.12
CA GLN A 18 8.00 -9.27 -12.78
C GLN A 18 6.65 -8.58 -13.04
N LEU A 19 5.59 -9.33 -13.35
CA LEU A 19 4.20 -8.83 -13.35
C LEU A 19 3.71 -8.48 -11.94
N HIS A 20 4.34 -9.02 -10.90
CA HIS A 20 4.15 -8.62 -9.50
C HIS A 20 5.10 -7.49 -9.05
N GLN A 21 5.89 -6.85 -9.93
CA GLN A 21 6.29 -5.43 -9.71
C GLN A 21 5.05 -4.54 -9.89
N ALA A 22 4.05 -4.85 -9.07
CA ALA A 22 2.63 -4.78 -9.32
C ALA A 22 2.15 -3.33 -9.30
N PRO A 23 0.95 -3.01 -9.83
CA PRO A 23 0.27 -1.73 -9.61
C PRO A 23 0.34 -1.18 -8.16
N ASP A 24 0.53 -2.05 -7.16
CA ASP A 24 0.78 -1.69 -5.77
C ASP A 24 2.10 -0.93 -5.56
N ASP A 25 3.18 -1.23 -6.28
CA ASP A 25 4.45 -0.51 -6.20
C ASP A 25 4.31 0.93 -6.71
N ALA A 26 3.66 1.11 -7.86
CA ALA A 26 3.38 2.44 -8.40
C ALA A 26 2.48 3.25 -7.44
N THR A 27 1.47 2.60 -6.86
CA THR A 27 0.59 3.22 -5.86
C THR A 27 1.36 3.58 -4.58
N LEU A 28 2.26 2.70 -4.11
CA LEU A 28 3.12 2.93 -2.96
C LEU A 28 4.07 4.12 -3.18
N GLN A 29 4.75 4.17 -4.32
CA GLN A 29 5.66 5.27 -4.64
C GLN A 29 4.91 6.60 -4.73
N LYS A 30 3.73 6.60 -5.37
CA LYS A 30 2.88 7.78 -5.45
C LYS A 30 2.40 8.24 -4.08
N LEU A 31 2.02 7.30 -3.21
CA LEU A 31 1.61 7.62 -1.84
C LEU A 31 2.77 8.19 -1.02
N ARG A 32 3.96 7.60 -1.11
CA ARG A 32 5.18 8.12 -0.45
C ARG A 32 5.51 9.54 -0.91
N ALA A 33 5.47 9.79 -2.21
CA ALA A 33 5.69 11.13 -2.77
C ALA A 33 4.67 12.14 -2.22
N TYR A 34 3.37 11.78 -2.21
CA TYR A 34 2.32 12.64 -1.67
C TYR A 34 2.43 12.91 -0.17
N LEU A 35 2.87 11.92 0.62
CA LEU A 35 3.09 12.11 2.06
C LEU A 35 4.28 13.04 2.33
N ALA A 36 5.33 13.00 1.50
CA ALA A 36 6.48 13.89 1.60
C ALA A 36 6.16 15.31 1.11
N ASP A 37 5.43 15.43 0.01
CA ASP A 37 5.01 16.69 -0.58
C ASP A 37 3.53 16.62 -1.03
N PRO A 38 2.60 17.26 -0.30
CA PRO A 38 1.20 17.30 -0.68
C PRO A 38 0.94 18.01 -2.02
N GLY A 39 1.86 18.84 -2.49
CA GLY A 39 1.80 19.51 -3.80
C GLY A 39 2.07 18.59 -4.99
N SER A 40 2.64 17.40 -4.76
CA SER A 40 2.94 16.42 -5.81
C SER A 40 1.70 15.82 -6.50
N LEU A 41 0.50 16.08 -5.98
CA LEU A 41 -0.73 15.48 -6.47
C LEU A 41 -1.92 16.44 -6.40
N THR A 42 -2.55 16.70 -7.55
CA THR A 42 -3.65 17.68 -7.67
C THR A 42 -4.95 17.20 -7.00
N ASN A 43 -5.31 15.91 -7.15
CA ASN A 43 -6.57 15.36 -6.65
C ASN A 43 -6.35 14.10 -5.78
N PRO A 44 -5.81 14.23 -4.55
CA PRO A 44 -5.49 13.09 -3.70
C PRO A 44 -6.72 12.27 -3.25
N ARG A 45 -7.95 12.79 -3.41
CA ARG A 45 -9.19 12.06 -3.12
C ARG A 45 -9.54 11.01 -4.17
N ASP A 46 -8.99 11.12 -5.37
CA ASP A 46 -9.20 10.16 -6.47
C ASP A 46 -8.21 8.99 -6.43
N HIS A 47 -7.23 9.06 -5.54
CA HIS A 47 -6.20 8.04 -5.35
C HIS A 47 -6.46 7.26 -4.08
N TRP A 48 -6.28 5.94 -4.15
CA TRP A 48 -6.74 5.01 -3.13
C TRP A 48 -5.66 4.00 -2.80
N ALA A 49 -5.53 3.64 -1.53
CA ALA A 49 -4.63 2.57 -1.10
C ALA A 49 -5.27 1.74 0.01
N HIS A 50 -4.91 0.47 0.04
CA HIS A 50 -5.39 -0.48 1.04
C HIS A 50 -4.33 -0.76 2.12
N SER A 51 -4.71 -1.50 3.15
CA SER A 51 -3.85 -1.80 4.31
C SER A 51 -2.45 -2.35 3.97
N GLY A 52 -2.34 -3.25 2.98
CA GLY A 52 -1.05 -3.78 2.53
C GLY A 52 -0.06 -2.70 2.06
N ILE A 53 -0.51 -1.78 1.20
CA ILE A 53 0.29 -0.64 0.73
C ILE A 53 0.61 0.31 1.90
N ILE A 54 -0.35 0.58 2.78
CA ILE A 54 -0.15 1.46 3.94
C ILE A 54 0.96 0.91 4.87
N CYS A 55 0.98 -0.41 5.09
CA CYS A 55 2.04 -1.06 5.84
C CYS A 55 3.43 -0.95 5.20
N LEU A 56 3.51 -0.70 3.90
CA LEU A 56 4.77 -0.55 3.16
C LEU A 56 5.26 0.90 3.13
N ILE A 57 4.46 1.91 3.50
CA ILE A 57 4.86 3.32 3.44
C ILE A 57 6.20 3.56 4.14
N ALA A 58 6.36 3.05 5.36
CA ALA A 58 7.59 3.14 6.13
C ALA A 58 8.02 1.77 6.64
N GLU A 59 9.18 1.32 6.18
CA GLU A 59 9.76 0.05 6.60
C GLU A 59 10.17 0.08 8.09
N THR A 60 10.23 -1.11 8.68
CA THR A 60 10.87 -1.30 9.98
C THR A 60 12.38 -1.15 9.85
N SER A 61 13.10 -1.03 10.98
CA SER A 61 14.57 -1.02 11.00
C SER A 61 15.24 -2.26 10.39
N ARG A 62 14.46 -3.31 10.10
CA ARG A 62 14.90 -4.54 9.43
C ARG A 62 14.51 -4.62 7.95
N GLY A 63 14.06 -3.51 7.35
CA GLY A 63 13.62 -3.47 5.94
C GLY A 63 12.36 -4.28 5.67
N LYS A 64 11.53 -4.53 6.68
CA LYS A 64 10.25 -5.26 6.54
C LYS A 64 9.07 -4.31 6.62
N ALA A 65 8.00 -4.64 5.89
CA ALA A 65 6.70 -3.99 6.00
C ALA A 65 6.20 -3.99 7.46
N LYS A 66 5.38 -3.01 7.82
CA LYS A 66 4.70 -2.99 9.11
C LYS A 66 3.67 -4.12 9.18
N SER A 67 3.47 -4.67 10.37
CA SER A 67 2.57 -5.81 10.57
C SER A 67 1.10 -5.39 10.54
N THR A 68 0.20 -6.36 10.37
CA THR A 68 -1.25 -6.17 10.54
C THR A 68 -1.59 -5.61 11.92
N ALA A 69 -0.91 -6.07 12.98
CA ALA A 69 -1.11 -5.56 14.33
C ALA A 69 -0.75 -4.08 14.45
N TRP A 70 0.34 -3.64 13.80
CA TRP A 70 0.66 -2.22 13.70
C TRP A 70 -0.45 -1.45 12.98
N PHE A 71 -0.94 -1.97 11.84
CA PHE A 71 -1.98 -1.28 11.07
C PHE A 71 -3.27 -1.10 11.88
N MET A 72 -3.69 -2.13 12.63
CA MET A 72 -4.86 -2.04 13.51
C MET A 72 -4.66 -0.99 14.60
N LYS A 73 -3.45 -0.86 15.16
CA LYS A 73 -3.11 0.21 16.11
C LYS A 73 -3.15 1.58 15.43
N PHE A 74 -2.51 1.71 14.27
CA PHE A 74 -2.51 2.93 13.46
C PHE A 74 -3.93 3.41 13.16
N GLN A 75 -4.82 2.53 12.70
CA GLN A 75 -6.21 2.90 12.43
C GLN A 75 -6.96 3.43 13.65
N ARG A 76 -6.81 2.77 14.81
CA ARG A 76 -7.48 3.21 16.05
C ARG A 76 -6.94 4.54 16.55
N GLU A 77 -5.63 4.74 16.48
CA GLU A 77 -5.00 5.95 17.04
C GLU A 77 -5.12 7.16 16.11
N SER A 78 -5.16 6.94 14.79
CA SER A 78 -5.22 8.01 13.80
C SER A 78 -6.64 8.43 13.39
N GLY A 79 -7.66 7.61 13.67
CA GLY A 79 -9.03 7.82 13.19
C GLY A 79 -9.26 7.32 11.75
N LEU A 80 -8.27 6.73 11.07
CA LEU A 80 -8.43 6.24 9.69
C LEU A 80 -9.59 5.25 9.52
N GLY A 81 -9.90 4.47 10.56
CA GLY A 81 -11.02 3.52 10.53
C GLY A 81 -12.40 4.17 10.40
N GLU A 82 -12.52 5.44 10.74
CA GLU A 82 -13.76 6.24 10.72
C GLU A 82 -13.91 7.05 9.43
N CYS A 83 -12.83 7.21 8.66
CA CYS A 83 -12.87 7.84 7.35
C CYS A 83 -13.70 7.02 6.35
N PHE A 84 -14.22 7.70 5.33
CA PHE A 84 -14.86 7.04 4.21
C PHE A 84 -13.90 6.02 3.59
N SER A 85 -14.42 4.84 3.27
CA SER A 85 -13.66 3.77 2.62
C SER A 85 -14.50 3.10 1.55
N ARG A 86 -13.82 2.57 0.53
CA ARG A 86 -14.46 1.78 -0.53
C ARG A 86 -13.94 0.35 -0.53
N SER A 87 -14.70 -0.56 -1.12
CA SER A 87 -14.22 -1.91 -1.43
C SER A 87 -13.16 -1.84 -2.52
N SER A 88 -12.09 -2.61 -2.38
CA SER A 88 -11.01 -2.65 -3.35
C SER A 88 -11.46 -3.33 -4.65
N PRO A 89 -11.32 -2.68 -5.82
CA PRO A 89 -11.65 -3.31 -7.09
C PRO A 89 -10.80 -4.55 -7.38
N ALA A 90 -9.51 -4.52 -6.98
CA ALA A 90 -8.55 -5.60 -7.22
C ALA A 90 -8.59 -6.68 -6.13
N TYR A 91 -8.98 -6.33 -4.89
CA TYR A 91 -8.88 -7.21 -3.72
C TYR A 91 -10.22 -7.44 -2.99
N GLY A 92 -11.34 -7.16 -3.64
CA GLY A 92 -12.70 -7.45 -3.17
C GLY A 92 -13.03 -6.84 -1.81
N ARG A 93 -13.11 -7.67 -0.77
CA ARG A 93 -13.49 -7.28 0.61
C ARG A 93 -12.48 -6.35 1.31
N ARG A 94 -11.29 -6.16 0.73
CA ARG A 94 -10.30 -5.27 1.31
C ARG A 94 -10.77 -3.82 1.19
N ARG A 95 -10.73 -3.08 2.30
CA ARG A 95 -11.03 -1.65 2.30
C ARG A 95 -9.86 -0.84 1.76
N GLU A 96 -10.20 0.20 1.01
CA GLU A 96 -9.30 1.24 0.53
C GLU A 96 -9.71 2.60 1.10
N TRP A 97 -8.71 3.43 1.39
CA TRP A 97 -8.87 4.82 1.82
C TRP A 97 -8.24 5.75 0.81
N SER A 98 -8.75 6.97 0.74
CA SER A 98 -8.17 7.97 -0.15
C SER A 98 -6.77 8.38 0.34
N PHE A 99 -5.89 8.81 -0.57
CA PHE A 99 -4.57 9.30 -0.18
C PHE A 99 -4.70 10.50 0.77
N PHE A 100 -5.73 11.33 0.58
CA PHE A 100 -6.05 12.43 1.48
C PHE A 100 -6.30 11.96 2.92
N ASP A 101 -7.17 10.97 3.12
CA ASP A 101 -7.49 10.42 4.44
C ASP A 101 -6.27 9.74 5.07
N ILE A 102 -5.48 9.02 4.26
CA ILE A 102 -4.25 8.39 4.71
C ILE A 102 -3.26 9.43 5.21
N LYS A 103 -3.10 10.57 4.51
CA LYS A 103 -2.22 11.65 4.96
C LYS A 103 -2.67 12.24 6.28
N LEU A 104 -3.96 12.57 6.43
CA LEU A 104 -4.49 13.10 7.68
C LEU A 104 -4.23 12.15 8.85
N ALA A 105 -4.49 10.85 8.64
CA ALA A 105 -4.22 9.81 9.61
C ALA A 105 -2.72 9.67 9.93
N TRP A 106 -1.86 9.74 8.90
CA TRP A 106 -0.41 9.65 9.04
C TRP A 106 0.15 10.78 9.88
N ASP A 107 -0.23 12.02 9.56
CA ASP A 107 0.19 13.22 10.30
C ASP A 107 -0.32 13.17 11.75
N ALA A 108 -1.56 12.75 11.97
CA ALA A 108 -2.13 12.60 13.32
C ALA A 108 -1.40 11.54 14.16
N TYR A 109 -1.05 10.41 13.56
CA TYR A 109 -0.37 9.31 14.23
C TYR A 109 1.06 9.68 14.65
N TYR A 110 1.81 10.32 13.76
CA TYR A 110 3.21 10.67 14.01
C TYR A 110 3.40 11.99 14.75
N ARG A 111 2.42 12.90 14.77
CA ARG A 111 2.48 14.11 15.61
C ARG A 111 2.34 13.80 17.10
N ARG A 112 1.65 12.72 17.46
CA ARG A 112 1.43 12.30 18.86
C ARG A 112 2.63 11.56 19.47
N ARG A 113 3.66 11.26 18.68
CA ARG A 113 4.80 10.44 19.06
C ARG A 113 6.08 11.23 19.01
#